data_AF-A0A268UCW1-F1
#
_entry.id   AF-A0A268UCW1-F1
#
_cell.length_a   1.000
_cell.length_b   1.000
_cell.length_c   1.000
_cell.angle_alpha   90.00
_cell.angle_beta   90.00
_cell.angle_gamma   90.00
#
_symmetry.space_group_name_H-M   'P 1'
#
loop_
_entity.id
_entity.type
_entity.pdbx_description
1 polymer ?
#
loop_
_entity_poly.entity_id
_entity_poly.type
_entity_poly.pdbx_seq_one_letter_code
_entity_poly.pdbx_strand_id
1 'polypeptide(L)'
;MNHYVFSLAYMALLGYFGHKAKVSKRINLTLIILGGIVVNIPIKNLSINILSYSYVGEMSVFLFTFCIVMIFENFKTHQSNLLSFKGFVFIFIFGFILYLSAFNIIPVNLYYQSPIFIIITCCLIAILGYFIDKILGIIYLLSLFAYSLNVMDSKNLFDYFIDVPTWFLSIIYIFTYVTRKFLKK
;
A
#
# COMPACT_ATOMS: atom_id res chain seq x y z
N MET A 1 -12.19 -14.81 -3.14
CA MET A 1 -11.98 -13.82 -4.23
C MET A 1 -10.53 -13.32 -4.11
N ASN A 2 -9.98 -12.50 -5.01
CA ASN A 2 -8.72 -11.75 -4.82
C ASN A 2 -7.37 -12.25 -5.38
N HIS A 3 -7.31 -13.24 -6.29
CA HIS A 3 -6.04 -13.42 -7.02
C HIS A 3 -5.69 -12.18 -7.84
N TYR A 4 -6.65 -11.55 -8.53
CA TYR A 4 -6.44 -10.40 -9.43
C TYR A 4 -5.95 -9.10 -8.78
N VAL A 5 -5.81 -9.04 -7.46
CA VAL A 5 -5.58 -7.78 -6.73
C VAL A 5 -4.15 -7.25 -6.96
N PHE A 6 -3.13 -8.11 -7.10
CA PHE A 6 -1.77 -7.62 -7.39
C PHE A 6 -1.62 -7.04 -8.80
N SER A 7 -2.55 -7.32 -9.72
CA SER A 7 -2.57 -6.67 -11.05
C SER A 7 -2.55 -5.15 -10.92
N LEU A 8 -3.23 -4.58 -9.92
CA LEU A 8 -3.23 -3.13 -9.67
C LEU A 8 -1.88 -2.62 -9.19
N ALA A 9 -1.14 -3.41 -8.39
CA ALA A 9 0.21 -3.05 -8.00
C ALA A 9 1.15 -2.99 -9.22
N TYR A 10 1.05 -3.98 -10.12
CA TYR A 10 1.80 -3.97 -11.39
C TYR A 10 1.42 -2.82 -12.31
N MET A 11 0.13 -2.53 -12.44
CA MET A 11 -0.39 -1.36 -13.16
C MET A 11 0.17 -0.05 -12.60
N ALA A 12 0.17 0.11 -11.28
CA ALA A 12 0.71 1.29 -10.61
C ALA A 12 2.22 1.44 -10.84
N LEU A 13 2.98 0.34 -10.73
CA LEU A 13 4.43 0.32 -10.96
C LEU A 13 4.78 0.70 -12.41
N LEU A 14 4.13 0.06 -13.39
CA LEU A 14 4.39 0.35 -14.80
C LEU A 14 3.99 1.78 -15.18
N GLY A 15 2.86 2.26 -14.66
CA GLY A 15 2.46 3.66 -14.82
C GLY A 15 3.47 4.65 -14.23
N TYR A 16 4.03 4.32 -13.06
CA TYR A 16 5.04 5.15 -12.39
C TYR A 16 6.34 5.21 -13.20
N PHE A 17 6.84 4.05 -13.65
CA PHE A 17 8.07 4.00 -14.44
C PHE A 17 7.88 4.62 -15.83
N GLY A 18 6.73 4.41 -16.48
CA GLY A 18 6.43 5.03 -17.78
C GLY A 18 6.34 6.55 -17.68
N HIS A 19 5.70 7.09 -16.63
CA HIS A 19 5.70 8.53 -16.37
C HIS A 19 7.12 9.06 -16.12
N LYS A 20 7.90 8.38 -15.27
CA LYS A 20 9.30 8.78 -14.97
C LYS A 20 10.21 8.75 -16.20
N ALA A 21 9.97 7.81 -17.11
CA ALA A 21 10.66 7.71 -18.40
C ALA A 21 10.16 8.74 -19.44
N LYS A 22 9.24 9.64 -19.06
CA LYS A 22 8.63 10.67 -19.93
C LYS A 22 8.00 10.10 -21.20
N VAL A 23 7.45 8.89 -21.09
CA VAL A 23 6.72 8.24 -22.19
C VAL A 23 5.41 8.99 -22.44
N SER A 24 4.95 9.00 -23.70
CA SER A 24 3.69 9.68 -24.05
C SER A 24 2.51 9.10 -23.24
N LYS A 25 1.52 9.93 -22.89
CA LYS A 25 0.38 9.51 -22.07
C LYS A 25 -0.34 8.28 -22.64
N ARG A 26 -0.48 8.21 -23.97
CA ARG A 26 -1.09 7.08 -24.67
C ARG A 26 -0.30 5.79 -24.45
N ILE A 27 1.01 5.83 -24.63
CA ILE A 27 1.87 4.66 -24.43
C ILE A 27 1.90 4.28 -22.94
N ASN A 28 1.93 5.24 -22.01
CA ASN A 28 1.87 4.95 -20.58
C ASN A 28 0.55 4.25 -20.20
N LEU A 29 -0.57 4.70 -20.74
CA LEU A 29 -1.87 4.02 -20.57
C LEU A 29 -1.83 2.59 -21.13
N THR A 30 -1.27 2.40 -22.33
CA THR A 30 -1.11 1.06 -22.92
C THR A 30 -0.24 0.17 -22.04
N LEU A 31 0.87 0.68 -21.49
CA LEU A 31 1.74 -0.06 -20.57
C LEU A 31 1.01 -0.45 -19.28
N ILE A 32 0.22 0.45 -18.70
CA ILE A 32 -0.61 0.17 -17.52
C ILE A 32 -1.58 -0.97 -17.83
N ILE A 33 -2.35 -0.87 -18.92
CA ILE A 33 -3.35 -1.88 -19.30
C ILE A 33 -2.68 -3.23 -19.61
N LEU A 34 -1.63 -3.23 -20.44
CA LEU A 34 -0.89 -4.46 -20.77
C LEU A 34 -0.26 -5.07 -19.51
N GLY A 35 0.23 -4.24 -18.59
CA GLY A 35 0.70 -4.67 -17.29
C GLY A 35 -0.33 -5.47 -16.51
N GLY A 36 -1.54 -4.91 -16.38
CA GLY A 36 -2.65 -5.59 -15.72
C GLY A 36 -3.08 -6.88 -16.41
N ILE A 37 -3.02 -6.95 -17.74
CA ILE A 37 -3.40 -8.15 -18.49
C ILE A 37 -2.32 -9.23 -18.38
N VAL A 38 -1.08 -8.90 -18.72
CA VAL A 38 0.04 -9.85 -18.87
C VAL A 38 0.31 -10.59 -17.56
N VAL A 39 0.23 -9.90 -16.42
CA VAL A 39 0.48 -10.53 -15.11
C VAL A 39 -0.56 -11.59 -14.72
N ASN A 40 -1.71 -11.60 -15.39
CA ASN A 40 -2.76 -12.59 -15.20
C ASN A 40 -2.73 -13.75 -16.20
N ILE A 41 -1.92 -13.68 -17.27
CA ILE A 41 -1.83 -14.76 -18.25
C ILE A 41 -1.18 -15.97 -17.59
N PRO A 42 -1.87 -17.13 -17.49
CA PRO A 42 -1.29 -18.32 -16.89
C PRO A 42 -0.32 -18.99 -17.87
N ILE A 43 0.89 -19.31 -17.39
CA ILE A 43 1.86 -20.16 -18.06
C ILE A 43 1.98 -21.44 -17.22
N LYS A 44 1.54 -22.59 -17.77
CA LYS A 44 1.45 -23.86 -17.01
C LYS A 44 0.66 -23.72 -15.70
N ASN A 45 -0.53 -23.09 -15.76
CA ASN A 45 -1.42 -22.80 -14.63
C ASN A 45 -0.86 -21.85 -13.55
N LEU A 46 0.29 -21.22 -13.79
CA LEU A 46 0.87 -20.21 -12.91
C LEU A 46 0.92 -18.86 -13.62
N SER A 47 0.34 -17.83 -13.03
CA SER A 47 0.50 -16.44 -13.47
C SER A 47 1.42 -15.69 -12.51
N ILE A 48 2.01 -14.58 -12.96
CA ILE A 48 2.85 -13.71 -12.12
C ILE A 48 2.06 -13.23 -10.89
N ASN A 49 0.79 -12.93 -11.11
CA ASN A 49 -0.14 -12.50 -10.09
C ASN A 49 -0.41 -13.60 -9.03
N ILE A 50 -0.60 -14.86 -9.45
CA ILE A 50 -0.71 -16.01 -8.52
C ILE A 50 0.59 -16.20 -7.75
N LEU A 51 1.75 -16.13 -8.41
CA LEU A 51 3.06 -16.28 -7.76
C LEU A 51 3.28 -15.20 -6.68
N SER A 52 2.88 -13.96 -6.98
CA SER A 52 2.99 -12.84 -6.04
C SER A 52 2.08 -13.04 -4.84
N TYR A 53 0.82 -13.42 -5.08
CA TYR A 53 -0.13 -13.75 -4.04
C TYR A 53 0.37 -14.89 -3.15
N SER A 54 0.96 -15.94 -3.71
CA SER A 54 1.51 -17.07 -2.94
C SER A 54 2.68 -16.68 -2.04
N TYR A 55 3.47 -15.66 -2.41
CA TYR A 55 4.62 -15.24 -1.62
C TYR A 55 4.27 -14.16 -0.58
N VAL A 56 3.37 -13.24 -0.94
CA VAL A 56 3.06 -12.04 -0.15
C VAL A 56 1.79 -12.20 0.69
N GLY A 57 0.88 -13.08 0.28
CA GLY A 57 -0.43 -13.23 0.89
C GLY A 57 -1.46 -12.24 0.31
N GLU A 58 -2.58 -12.09 1.01
CA GLU A 58 -3.63 -11.16 0.63
C GLU A 58 -3.15 -9.70 0.75
N MET A 59 -3.43 -8.90 -0.27
CA MET A 59 -3.06 -7.48 -0.30
C MET A 59 -4.00 -6.66 0.58
N SER A 60 -3.44 -5.78 1.41
CA SER A 60 -4.24 -4.88 2.24
C SER A 60 -5.08 -3.91 1.40
N VAL A 61 -6.22 -3.49 1.94
CA VAL A 61 -7.02 -2.41 1.34
C VAL A 61 -6.20 -1.12 1.25
N PHE A 62 -5.32 -0.86 2.22
CA PHE A 62 -4.40 0.26 2.15
C PHE A 62 -3.58 0.26 0.86
N LEU A 63 -2.87 -0.85 0.58
CA LEU A 63 -2.02 -0.96 -0.61
C LEU A 63 -2.85 -0.88 -1.89
N PHE A 64 -4.03 -1.49 -1.89
CA PHE A 64 -4.99 -1.42 -2.99
C PHE A 64 -5.39 0.01 -3.32
N THR A 65 -5.89 0.75 -2.33
CA THR A 65 -6.28 2.14 -2.49
C THR A 65 -5.08 2.98 -2.93
N PHE A 66 -3.92 2.79 -2.32
CA PHE A 66 -2.70 3.50 -2.70
C PHE A 66 -2.31 3.25 -4.17
N CYS A 67 -2.39 2.00 -4.65
CA CYS A 67 -2.12 1.66 -6.05
C CYS A 67 -3.11 2.31 -7.01
N ILE A 68 -4.41 2.34 -6.68
CA ILE A 68 -5.42 3.02 -7.50
C ILE A 68 -5.10 4.51 -7.62
N VAL A 69 -4.82 5.17 -6.51
CA VAL A 69 -4.50 6.60 -6.52
C VAL A 69 -3.22 6.85 -7.32
N MET A 70 -2.19 6.01 -7.16
CA MET A 70 -0.95 6.07 -7.97
C MET A 70 -1.23 5.97 -9.47
N ILE A 71 -2.11 5.06 -9.91
CA ILE A 71 -2.50 4.92 -11.32
C ILE A 71 -3.08 6.24 -11.83
N PHE A 72 -4.00 6.87 -11.10
CA PHE A 72 -4.59 8.15 -11.50
C PHE A 72 -3.58 9.31 -11.53
N GLU A 73 -2.68 9.39 -10.56
CA GLU A 73 -1.64 10.41 -10.53
C GLU A 73 -0.67 10.31 -11.71
N ASN A 74 -0.39 9.10 -12.20
CA ASN A 74 0.50 8.88 -13.33
C ASN A 74 -0.01 9.49 -14.66
N PHE A 75 -1.26 9.93 -14.72
CA PHE A 75 -1.84 10.63 -15.89
C PHE A 75 -1.77 12.16 -15.80
N LYS A 76 -1.44 12.71 -14.63
CA LYS A 76 -1.27 14.16 -14.46
C LYS A 76 0.02 14.65 -15.13
N THR A 77 0.04 15.92 -15.52
CA THR A 77 1.21 16.56 -16.14
C THR A 77 2.33 16.85 -15.15
N HIS A 78 1.97 17.09 -13.89
CA HIS A 78 2.90 17.28 -12.79
C HIS A 78 2.64 16.22 -11.73
N GLN A 79 3.64 15.38 -11.47
CA GLN A 79 3.55 14.35 -10.45
C GLN A 79 3.81 15.00 -9.09
N SER A 80 2.80 15.07 -8.24
CA SER A 80 3.01 15.31 -6.81
C SER A 80 3.33 13.99 -6.13
N ASN A 81 4.23 14.01 -5.14
CA ASN A 81 4.35 12.89 -4.22
C ASN A 81 3.00 12.72 -3.51
N LEU A 82 2.38 11.56 -3.67
CA LEU A 82 1.07 11.26 -3.10
C LEU A 82 1.08 11.33 -1.58
N LEU A 83 2.12 10.76 -0.98
CA LEU A 83 2.36 10.83 0.44
C LEU A 83 3.61 11.67 0.68
N SER A 84 3.53 12.55 1.67
CA SER A 84 4.67 13.29 2.18
C SER A 84 5.65 12.35 2.89
N PHE A 85 6.89 12.82 3.07
CA PHE A 85 7.88 12.10 3.87
C PHE A 85 7.37 11.78 5.28
N LYS A 86 6.60 12.70 5.89
CA LYS A 86 5.97 12.48 7.20
C LYS A 86 4.99 11.31 7.17
N GLY A 87 4.20 11.19 6.10
CA GLY A 87 3.30 10.06 5.90
C GLY A 87 4.04 8.72 5.83
N PHE A 88 5.14 8.64 5.08
CA PHE A 88 5.96 7.42 5.04
C PHE A 88 6.62 7.09 6.39
N VAL A 89 7.10 8.10 7.12
CA VAL A 89 7.62 7.91 8.48
C VAL A 89 6.53 7.38 9.42
N PHE A 90 5.30 7.88 9.30
CA PHE A 90 4.18 7.37 10.09
C PHE A 90 3.87 5.91 9.77
N ILE A 91 3.77 5.54 8.48
CA ILE A 91 3.56 4.15 8.05
C ILE A 91 4.67 3.24 8.61
N PHE A 92 5.93 3.70 8.54
CA PHE A 92 7.06 2.95 9.07
C PHE A 92 6.93 2.70 10.57
N ILE A 93 6.66 3.73 11.37
CA ILE A 93 6.54 3.64 12.84
C ILE A 93 5.35 2.75 13.20
N PHE A 94 4.18 2.99 12.58
CA PHE A 94 2.98 2.20 12.82
C PHE A 94 3.20 0.72 12.48
N GLY A 95 3.72 0.42 11.29
CA GLY A 95 4.03 -0.94 10.87
C GLY A 95 5.07 -1.61 11.77
N PHE A 96 6.10 -0.88 12.19
CA PHE A 96 7.11 -1.40 13.10
C PHE A 96 6.50 -1.82 14.44
N ILE A 97 5.69 -0.96 15.07
CA ILE A 97 4.99 -1.28 16.32
C ILE A 97 4.06 -2.49 16.14
N LEU A 98 3.28 -2.52 15.05
CA LEU A 98 2.34 -3.59 14.78
C LEU A 98 3.04 -4.93 14.56
N TYR A 99 4.11 -4.97 13.76
CA TYR A 99 4.86 -6.21 13.52
C TYR A 99 5.59 -6.68 14.78
N LEU A 100 6.22 -5.78 15.55
CA LEU A 100 6.80 -6.15 16.84
C LEU A 100 5.76 -6.75 17.79
N SER A 101 4.54 -6.19 17.79
CA SER A 101 3.40 -6.71 18.55
C SER A 101 2.98 -8.09 18.07
N ALA A 102 2.80 -8.28 16.76
CA ALA A 102 2.39 -9.56 16.16
C ALA A 102 3.43 -10.67 16.39
N PHE A 103 4.72 -10.34 16.38
CA PHE A 103 5.80 -11.29 16.69
C PHE A 103 6.04 -11.49 18.20
N ASN A 104 5.21 -10.89 19.08
CA ASN A 104 5.36 -10.93 20.53
C ASN A 104 6.74 -10.45 21.03
N ILE A 105 7.39 -9.53 20.31
CA ILE A 105 8.69 -8.97 20.69
C ILE A 105 8.52 -7.88 21.76
N ILE A 106 7.41 -7.13 21.71
CA ILE A 106 7.05 -6.13 22.73
C ILE A 106 5.88 -6.63 23.58
N PRO A 107 5.79 -6.24 24.86
CA PRO A 107 4.72 -6.66 25.78
C PRO A 107 3.37 -5.95 25.51
N VAL A 108 3.20 -5.37 24.33
CA VAL A 108 1.96 -4.75 23.90
C VAL A 108 1.34 -5.67 22.87
N ASN A 109 0.29 -6.37 23.25
CA ASN A 109 -0.43 -7.27 22.36
C ASN A 109 -1.57 -6.51 21.66
N LEU A 110 -1.24 -5.63 20.70
CA LEU A 110 -2.24 -4.89 19.92
C LEU A 110 -3.00 -5.83 18.97
N TYR A 111 -2.29 -6.77 18.36
CA TYR A 111 -2.83 -7.61 17.28
C TYR A 111 -3.91 -8.58 17.76
N TYR A 112 -3.84 -9.04 19.02
CA TYR A 112 -4.79 -10.00 19.61
C TYR A 112 -5.71 -9.35 20.67
N GLN A 113 -5.90 -8.03 20.64
CA GLN A 113 -6.90 -7.35 21.50
C GLN A 113 -8.35 -7.69 21.11
N SER A 114 -9.30 -7.30 21.97
CA SER A 114 -10.71 -7.40 21.61
C SER A 114 -11.04 -6.54 20.37
N PRO A 115 -12.00 -6.95 19.52
CA PRO A 115 -12.34 -6.22 18.30
C PRO A 115 -12.69 -4.74 18.53
N ILE A 116 -13.34 -4.42 19.66
CA ILE A 116 -13.71 -3.06 20.03
C ILE A 116 -12.45 -2.19 20.23
N PHE A 117 -11.45 -2.70 20.94
CA PHE A 117 -10.19 -1.99 21.14
C PHE A 117 -9.43 -1.79 19.83
N ILE A 118 -9.43 -2.79 18.94
CA ILE A 118 -8.81 -2.68 17.61
C ILE A 118 -9.49 -1.58 16.79
N ILE A 119 -10.83 -1.55 16.75
CA ILE A 119 -11.59 -0.51 16.03
C ILE A 119 -11.27 0.88 16.56
N ILE A 120 -11.29 1.08 17.89
CA ILE A 120 -10.95 2.37 18.51
C ILE A 120 -9.53 2.80 18.13
N THR A 121 -8.57 1.86 18.22
CA THR A 121 -7.17 2.12 17.88
C THR A 121 -7.01 2.51 16.41
N CYS A 122 -7.67 1.80 15.50
CA CYS A 122 -7.64 2.10 14.07
C CYS A 122 -8.34 3.42 13.71
N CYS A 123 -9.43 3.79 14.39
CA CYS A 123 -10.03 5.12 14.28
C CYS A 123 -9.04 6.21 14.71
N LEU A 124 -8.35 6.03 15.83
CA LEU A 124 -7.31 6.97 16.28
C LEU A 124 -6.15 7.06 15.28
N ILE A 125 -5.69 5.93 14.74
CA ILE A 125 -4.65 5.89 13.70
C ILE A 125 -5.10 6.64 12.44
N ALA A 126 -6.35 6.47 12.00
CA ALA A 126 -6.88 7.18 10.84
C ALA A 126 -6.92 8.70 11.07
N ILE A 127 -7.37 9.14 12.25
CA ILE A 127 -7.41 10.56 12.64
C ILE A 127 -5.98 11.13 12.70
N LEU A 128 -5.06 10.47 13.39
CA LEU A 128 -3.66 10.89 13.48
C LEU A 128 -3.01 10.94 12.10
N GLY A 129 -3.26 9.92 11.27
CA GLY A 129 -2.81 9.85 9.89
C GLY A 129 -3.27 11.07 9.10
N TYR A 130 -4.55 11.48 9.23
CA TYR A 130 -5.09 12.65 8.54
C TYR A 130 -4.38 13.97 8.92
N PHE A 131 -4.06 14.16 10.20
CA PHE A 131 -3.33 15.35 10.65
C PHE A 131 -1.87 15.38 10.18
N ILE A 132 -1.25 14.22 10.00
CA ILE A 132 0.11 14.10 9.49
C ILE A 132 0.14 14.28 7.97
N ASP A 133 -0.77 13.62 7.27
CA ASP A 133 -0.92 13.63 5.83
C ASP A 133 -2.37 13.34 5.45
N LYS A 134 -3.06 14.31 4.83
CA LYS A 134 -4.48 14.19 4.51
C LYS A 134 -4.79 12.97 3.65
N ILE A 135 -3.92 12.64 2.70
CA ILE A 135 -4.11 11.50 1.80
C ILE A 135 -3.98 10.20 2.59
N LEU A 136 -3.01 10.12 3.49
CA LEU A 136 -2.84 8.97 4.38
C LEU A 136 -4.08 8.72 5.23
N GLY A 137 -4.62 9.76 5.86
CA GLY A 137 -5.84 9.66 6.66
C GLY A 137 -7.05 9.18 5.84
N ILE A 138 -7.20 9.68 4.61
CA ILE A 138 -8.26 9.23 3.69
C ILE A 138 -8.11 7.74 3.34
N ILE A 139 -6.89 7.26 3.10
CA ILE A 139 -6.64 5.84 2.81
C ILE A 139 -7.02 4.99 4.02
N TYR A 140 -6.61 5.36 5.24
CA TYR A 140 -7.01 4.62 6.45
C TYR A 140 -8.52 4.65 6.69
N LEU A 141 -9.18 5.77 6.40
CA LEU A 141 -10.63 5.86 6.47
C LEU A 141 -11.30 4.90 5.48
N LEU A 142 -10.79 4.78 4.26
CA LEU A 142 -11.27 3.80 3.29
C LEU A 142 -11.04 2.35 3.76
N SER A 143 -9.91 2.07 4.42
CA SER A 143 -9.67 0.77 5.06
C SER A 143 -10.70 0.45 6.15
N LEU A 144 -11.12 1.43 6.97
CA LEU A 144 -12.19 1.25 7.96
C LEU A 144 -13.53 0.91 7.30
N PHE A 145 -13.90 1.65 6.26
CA PHE A 145 -15.13 1.37 5.51
C PHE A 145 -15.08 -0.01 4.86
N ALA A 146 -13.96 -0.39 4.27
CA ALA A 146 -13.80 -1.71 3.66
C ALA A 146 -13.90 -2.85 4.68
N TYR A 147 -13.40 -2.66 5.90
CA TYR A 147 -13.60 -3.61 6.99
C TYR A 147 -15.07 -3.75 7.37
N SER A 148 -15.80 -2.64 7.47
CA SER A 148 -17.25 -2.69 7.76
C SER A 148 -18.05 -3.43 6.68
N LEU A 149 -17.55 -3.43 5.43
CA LEU A 149 -18.12 -4.12 4.29
C LEU A 149 -17.61 -5.56 4.14
N ASN A 150 -16.70 -6.03 5.02
CA ASN A 150 -16.05 -7.35 4.95
C ASN A 150 -15.43 -7.63 3.57
N VAL A 151 -14.65 -6.67 3.04
CA VAL A 151 -14.02 -6.78 1.71
C VAL A 151 -12.92 -7.85 1.64
N MET A 152 -12.23 -8.11 2.75
CA MET A 152 -11.21 -9.18 2.88
C MET A 152 -11.71 -10.27 3.84
N ASP A 153 -11.17 -11.49 3.67
CA ASP A 153 -11.49 -12.63 4.54
C ASP A 153 -10.89 -12.46 5.95
N SER A 154 -9.84 -11.64 6.09
CA SER A 154 -9.26 -11.35 7.40
C SER A 154 -10.27 -10.67 8.33
N LYS A 155 -10.35 -11.18 9.56
CA LYS A 155 -11.14 -10.59 10.64
C LYS A 155 -10.39 -9.52 11.43
N ASN A 156 -9.09 -9.35 11.18
CA ASN A 156 -8.28 -8.35 11.86
C ASN A 156 -8.21 -7.06 11.03
N LEU A 157 -8.75 -5.99 11.58
CA LEU A 157 -8.77 -4.67 10.93
C LEU A 157 -7.36 -4.12 10.65
N PHE A 158 -6.34 -4.56 11.40
CA PHE A 158 -4.96 -4.15 11.12
C PHE A 158 -4.46 -4.64 9.76
N ASP A 159 -4.95 -5.79 9.28
CA ASP A 159 -4.57 -6.34 7.97
C ASP A 159 -5.13 -5.50 6.81
N TYR A 160 -6.19 -4.71 7.05
CA TYR A 160 -6.72 -3.74 6.09
C TYR A 160 -5.90 -2.45 6.05
N PHE A 161 -5.21 -2.13 7.15
CA PHE A 161 -4.48 -0.88 7.35
C PHE A 161 -3.05 -0.96 6.85
N ILE A 162 -2.40 -2.11 6.96
CA ILE A 162 -1.02 -2.25 6.54
C ILE A 162 -0.69 -3.71 6.22
N ASP A 163 0.09 -3.90 5.16
CA ASP A 163 0.69 -5.17 4.79
C ASP A 163 2.21 -5.04 4.66
N VAL A 164 2.87 -6.18 4.50
CA VAL A 164 4.34 -6.26 4.41
C VAL A 164 4.87 -5.42 3.25
N PRO A 165 4.28 -5.45 2.03
CA PRO A 165 4.72 -4.59 0.95
C PRO A 165 4.60 -3.10 1.27
N THR A 166 3.49 -2.64 1.87
CA THR A 166 3.30 -1.24 2.25
C THR A 166 4.37 -0.78 3.24
N TRP A 167 4.63 -1.61 4.25
CA TRP A 167 5.66 -1.30 5.22
C TRP A 167 7.05 -1.27 4.59
N PHE A 168 7.38 -2.23 3.73
CA PHE A 168 8.66 -2.27 3.02
C PHE A 168 8.84 -1.06 2.06
N LEU A 169 7.77 -0.64 1.37
CA LEU A 169 7.77 0.57 0.55
C LEU A 169 8.10 1.82 1.38
N SER A 170 7.61 1.90 2.62
CA SER A 170 7.94 3.01 3.52
C SER A 170 9.43 3.05 3.87
N ILE A 171 10.05 1.89 4.11
CA ILE A 171 11.49 1.76 4.40
C ILE A 171 12.31 2.25 3.21
N ILE A 172 12.00 1.76 2.00
CA ILE A 172 12.69 2.16 0.76
C ILE A 172 12.56 3.67 0.55
N TYR A 173 11.37 4.23 0.72
CA TYR A 173 11.15 5.66 0.53
C TYR A 173 11.98 6.49 1.51
N ILE A 174 11.95 6.15 2.80
CA ILE A 174 12.72 6.85 3.83
C ILE A 174 14.21 6.78 3.52
N PHE A 175 14.73 5.59 3.21
CA PHE A 175 16.15 5.39 2.91
C PHE A 175 16.60 6.19 1.67
N THR A 176 15.81 6.15 0.59
CA THR A 176 16.11 6.91 -0.63
C THR A 176 16.02 8.43 -0.42
N TYR A 177 15.10 8.91 0.42
CA TYR A 177 15.01 10.32 0.79
C TYR A 177 16.24 10.78 1.59
N VAL A 178 16.63 10.01 2.60
CA VAL A 178 17.78 10.31 3.47
C VAL A 178 19.09 10.31 2.67
N THR A 179 19.35 9.26 1.88
CA THR A 179 20.55 9.17 1.05
C THR A 179 20.66 10.32 0.05
N ARG A 180 19.58 10.68 -0.64
CA ARG A 180 19.56 11.85 -1.55
C ARG A 180 19.83 13.17 -0.84
N LYS A 181 19.41 13.32 0.41
CA LYS A 181 19.66 14.53 1.20
C LYS A 181 21.13 14.64 1.62
N PHE A 182 21.77 13.50 1.90
CA PHE A 182 23.20 13.46 2.22
C PHE A 182 24.08 13.62 0.98
N LEU A 183 23.74 13.02 -0.17
CA LEU A 183 24.51 13.12 -1.41
C LEU A 183 24.40 14.47 -2.14
N LYS A 184 23.42 15.31 -1.77
CA LYS A 184 23.26 16.66 -2.30
C LYS A 184 23.95 17.73 -1.44
N LYS A 185 24.54 17.34 -0.32
CA LYS A 185 25.48 18.16 0.46
C LYS A 185 26.90 17.78 0.07
#